data_AF-A0A8T7AWU6-F1
#
_entry.id   AF-A0A8T7AWU6-F1
#
_cell.length_a   1.000
_cell.length_b   1.000
_cell.length_c   1.000
_cell.angle_alpha   90.00
_cell.angle_beta   90.00
_cell.angle_gamma   90.00
#
_symmetry.space_group_name_H-M   'P 1'
#
loop_
_entity.id
_entity.type
_entity.pdbx_description
1 polymer ?
#
loop_
_entity_poly.entity_id
_entity_poly.type
_entity_poly.pdbx_seq_one_letter_code
_entity_poly.pdbx_strand_id
1 'polypeptide(L)'
;MSIGELTALAAAAEQDVARWQHRFAALLRGGVLSVPDVPGQEFALAAGAGVAGQSAAGQLVWLRQTLGKALRSGARVALDLADNGGHRAPGHWQTSLQLFRDELADAPGNLSCSVPLTMLDSAESIAAAGIPVCVRYSPQASPVLFKRFARGSYANPLIRPVLAGAVRPLSVLHGAERGQAAMPHALFEVRAGTAWLVLDVDMRKLGKPPQARRLLRYCLRFADNLIDAVNWPLATLRLDALLNRRVALRFTHVADLLARNHLQFGTTRSFLWLQRQLLFVRRCIVHESMLLARRRGPFPDLCAGDLMAALTPRYGVADARRLLRNRLLRHRHLFALSPASLLPINTEPANGGSVARDWLDLLPAMRHADAILFSGPDLRSTLSQSDWGRLLRLTAAVAAARVSSGEGRAALQEAKAGPL
;
A
#
# COMPACT_ATOMS: atom_id res chain seq x y z
N MET A 1 -25.53 5.46 -18.32
CA MET A 1 -25.29 4.11 -18.86
C MET A 1 -26.51 3.26 -18.54
N SER A 2 -27.15 2.67 -19.54
CA SER A 2 -28.30 1.79 -19.35
C SER A 2 -27.86 0.40 -18.85
N ILE A 3 -28.80 -0.38 -18.29
CA ILE A 3 -28.54 -1.76 -17.87
C ILE A 3 -28.07 -2.62 -19.05
N GLY A 4 -28.61 -2.39 -20.25
CA GLY A 4 -28.16 -3.06 -21.48
C GLY A 4 -26.70 -2.74 -21.84
N GLU A 5 -26.26 -1.49 -21.69
CA GLU A 5 -24.87 -1.08 -21.93
C GLU A 5 -23.89 -1.68 -20.91
N LEU A 6 -24.29 -1.78 -19.64
CA LEU A 6 -23.52 -2.44 -18.58
C LEU A 6 -23.35 -3.95 -18.85
N THR A 7 -24.40 -4.60 -19.38
CA THR A 7 -24.38 -6.03 -19.70
C THR A 7 -23.50 -6.31 -20.93
N ALA A 8 -23.52 -5.44 -21.94
CA ALA A 8 -22.62 -5.52 -23.10
C ALA A 8 -21.15 -5.26 -22.73
N LEU A 9 -20.90 -4.30 -21.81
CA LEU A 9 -19.57 -4.08 -21.23
C LEU A 9 -19.08 -5.28 -20.42
N ALA A 10 -19.97 -5.96 -19.68
CA ALA A 10 -19.65 -7.18 -18.94
C ALA A 10 -19.34 -8.37 -19.89
N ALA A 11 -20.11 -8.55 -20.96
CA ALA A 11 -19.87 -9.61 -21.96
C ALA A 11 -18.59 -9.37 -22.78
N ALA A 12 -18.29 -8.12 -23.14
CA ALA A 12 -17.03 -7.75 -23.76
C ALA A 12 -15.84 -7.93 -22.78
N ALA A 13 -16.05 -7.65 -21.49
CA ALA A 13 -15.08 -7.98 -20.46
C ALA A 13 -14.87 -9.49 -20.33
N GLU A 14 -15.90 -10.34 -20.43
CA GLU A 14 -15.79 -11.81 -20.34
C GLU A 14 -14.95 -12.45 -21.45
N GLN A 15 -15.11 -12.04 -22.71
CA GLN A 15 -14.29 -12.55 -23.82
C GLN A 15 -12.82 -12.13 -23.69
N ASP A 16 -12.60 -10.91 -23.21
CA ASP A 16 -11.28 -10.38 -22.95
C ASP A 16 -10.68 -11.10 -21.69
N VAL A 17 -11.49 -11.41 -20.67
CA VAL A 17 -11.16 -12.22 -19.48
C VAL A 17 -10.59 -13.59 -19.86
N ALA A 18 -11.23 -14.36 -20.75
CA ALA A 18 -10.72 -15.67 -21.17
C ALA A 18 -9.34 -15.58 -21.85
N ARG A 19 -9.15 -14.57 -22.72
CA ARG A 19 -7.87 -14.33 -23.42
C ARG A 19 -6.76 -13.90 -22.46
N TRP A 20 -7.11 -13.19 -21.39
CA TRP A 20 -6.13 -12.78 -20.39
C TRP A 20 -5.84 -13.87 -19.36
N GLN A 21 -6.83 -14.68 -18.96
CA GLN A 21 -6.68 -15.79 -18.00
C GLN A 21 -5.51 -16.71 -18.37
N HIS A 22 -5.34 -17.05 -19.66
CA HIS A 22 -4.21 -17.86 -20.11
C HIS A 22 -2.85 -17.18 -19.88
N ARG A 23 -2.72 -15.88 -20.24
CA ARG A 23 -1.47 -15.12 -20.05
C ARG A 23 -1.20 -14.83 -18.56
N PHE A 24 -2.24 -14.68 -17.75
CA PHE A 24 -2.15 -14.45 -16.31
C PHE A 24 -1.80 -15.71 -15.54
N ALA A 25 -2.37 -16.85 -15.92
CA ALA A 25 -1.98 -18.15 -15.39
C ALA A 25 -0.48 -18.42 -15.64
N ALA A 26 0.08 -17.94 -16.75
CA ALA A 26 1.52 -18.01 -16.99
C ALA A 26 2.35 -17.09 -16.06
N LEU A 27 1.86 -15.89 -15.71
CA LEU A 27 2.52 -15.02 -14.72
C LEU A 27 2.52 -15.63 -13.32
N LEU A 28 1.39 -16.21 -12.91
CA LEU A 28 1.19 -16.86 -11.61
C LEU A 28 2.02 -18.15 -11.53
N ARG A 29 1.91 -19.05 -12.53
CA ARG A 29 2.72 -20.28 -12.60
C ARG A 29 4.22 -19.99 -12.67
N GLY A 30 4.61 -18.91 -13.34
CA GLY A 30 6.01 -18.48 -13.45
C GLY A 30 6.55 -17.76 -12.21
N GLY A 31 5.70 -17.47 -11.21
CA GLY A 31 6.05 -16.73 -10.00
C GLY A 31 6.47 -15.27 -10.26
N VAL A 32 6.08 -14.68 -11.40
CA VAL A 32 6.35 -13.27 -11.72
C VAL A 32 5.42 -12.37 -10.92
N LEU A 33 4.15 -12.75 -10.89
CA LEU A 33 3.12 -12.13 -10.07
C LEU A 33 2.71 -13.18 -9.04
N SER A 34 2.65 -12.79 -7.78
CA SER A 34 1.97 -13.57 -6.76
C SER A 34 0.92 -12.71 -6.08
N VAL A 35 -0.15 -13.37 -5.67
CA VAL A 35 -0.94 -12.85 -4.57
C VAL A 35 -0.18 -13.28 -3.31
N PRO A 36 0.05 -12.41 -2.31
CA PRO A 36 0.63 -12.84 -1.04
C PRO A 36 -0.14 -14.06 -0.49
N ASP A 37 0.48 -14.84 0.42
CA ASP A 37 0.05 -16.19 0.89
C ASP A 37 -1.44 -16.38 1.22
N VAL A 38 -2.23 -15.31 1.32
CA VAL A 38 -3.68 -15.37 1.28
C VAL A 38 -4.24 -14.28 0.34
N PRO A 39 -4.89 -14.63 -0.79
CA PRO A 39 -5.75 -13.72 -1.54
C PRO A 39 -6.90 -13.27 -0.65
N GLY A 40 -7.04 -11.97 -0.42
CA GLY A 40 -8.14 -11.45 0.38
C GLY A 40 -8.33 -9.96 0.20
N GLN A 41 -9.58 -9.51 0.35
CA GLN A 41 -9.91 -8.10 0.42
C GLN A 41 -9.40 -7.56 1.75
N GLU A 42 -8.49 -6.58 1.67
CA GLU A 42 -8.08 -5.79 2.82
C GLU A 42 -8.80 -4.44 2.78
N PHE A 43 -9.37 -4.07 3.91
CA PHE A 43 -9.98 -2.77 4.09
C PHE A 43 -9.81 -2.31 5.53
N ALA A 44 -9.73 -1.00 5.66
CA ALA A 44 -9.74 -0.33 6.94
C ALA A 44 -11.10 0.32 7.15
N LEU A 45 -11.70 0.12 8.33
CA LEU A 45 -12.94 0.75 8.73
C LEU A 45 -12.68 1.60 9.96
N ALA A 46 -13.24 2.81 9.99
CA ALA A 46 -13.25 3.60 11.21
C ALA A 46 -14.23 2.95 12.20
N ALA A 47 -13.86 2.94 13.47
CA ALA A 47 -14.84 2.71 14.53
C ALA A 47 -15.97 3.75 14.38
N GLY A 48 -17.22 3.31 14.49
CA GLY A 48 -18.35 4.23 14.37
C GLY A 48 -18.26 5.36 15.39
N ALA A 49 -18.43 6.62 14.96
CA ALA A 49 -18.30 7.80 15.83
C ALA A 49 -19.21 7.73 17.08
N GLY A 50 -20.38 7.08 16.97
CA GLY A 50 -21.31 6.85 18.07
C GLY A 50 -21.03 5.60 18.94
N VAL A 51 -19.99 4.83 18.63
CA VAL A 51 -19.66 3.54 19.29
C VAL A 51 -18.51 3.71 20.29
N ALA A 52 -17.63 4.69 20.06
CA ALA A 52 -16.48 4.97 20.92
C ALA A 52 -16.86 5.33 22.38
N GLY A 53 -18.08 5.83 22.61
CA GLY A 53 -18.62 6.15 23.94
C GLY A 53 -19.58 5.11 24.54
N GLN A 54 -19.79 3.97 23.88
CA GLN A 54 -20.70 2.92 24.36
C GLN A 54 -20.03 1.97 25.37
N SER A 55 -20.84 1.24 26.13
CA SER A 55 -20.38 0.12 26.96
C SER A 55 -19.78 -1.00 26.10
N ALA A 56 -19.04 -1.93 26.73
CA ALA A 56 -18.48 -3.08 26.03
C ALA A 56 -19.53 -3.89 25.25
N ALA A 57 -20.72 -4.06 25.84
CA ALA A 57 -21.85 -4.74 25.21
C ALA A 57 -22.34 -4.00 23.95
N GLY A 58 -22.46 -2.67 24.00
CA GLY A 58 -22.86 -1.87 22.84
C GLY A 58 -21.85 -1.95 21.69
N GLN A 59 -20.55 -1.86 22.02
CA GLN A 59 -19.47 -2.05 21.05
C GLN A 59 -19.50 -3.44 20.41
N LEU A 60 -19.73 -4.49 21.20
CA LEU A 60 -19.82 -5.88 20.71
C LEU A 60 -21.00 -6.08 19.75
N VAL A 61 -22.17 -5.50 20.04
CA VAL A 61 -23.34 -5.54 19.14
C VAL A 61 -23.00 -4.90 17.80
N TRP A 62 -22.35 -3.73 17.81
CA TRP A 62 -21.95 -3.05 16.58
C TRP A 62 -20.92 -3.86 15.77
N LEU A 63 -19.93 -4.46 16.44
CA LEU A 63 -18.94 -5.33 15.78
C LEU A 63 -19.61 -6.51 15.07
N ARG A 64 -20.55 -7.18 15.73
CA ARG A 64 -21.31 -8.30 15.14
C ARG A 64 -22.10 -7.88 13.90
N GLN A 65 -22.77 -6.73 13.96
CA GLN A 65 -23.58 -6.20 12.85
C GLN A 65 -22.72 -5.73 11.67
N THR A 66 -21.61 -5.06 11.95
CA THR A 66 -20.80 -4.38 10.92
C THR A 66 -19.75 -5.31 10.32
N LEU A 67 -19.04 -6.07 11.16
CA LEU A 67 -17.88 -6.87 10.76
C LEU A 67 -18.19 -8.36 10.65
N GLY A 68 -19.22 -8.86 11.35
CA GLY A 68 -19.52 -10.28 11.41
C GLY A 68 -19.69 -10.92 10.03
N LYS A 69 -20.39 -10.26 9.10
CA LYS A 69 -20.58 -10.77 7.73
C LYS A 69 -19.27 -10.79 6.94
N ALA A 70 -18.47 -9.73 7.05
CA ALA A 70 -17.20 -9.60 6.33
C ALA A 70 -16.14 -10.60 6.82
N LEU A 71 -16.02 -10.79 8.13
CA LEU A 71 -15.07 -11.73 8.70
C LEU A 71 -15.45 -13.19 8.39
N ARG A 72 -16.75 -13.52 8.42
CA ARG A 72 -17.26 -14.84 7.98
C ARG A 72 -17.06 -15.11 6.49
N SER A 73 -16.95 -14.07 5.65
CA SER A 73 -16.58 -14.24 4.24
C SER A 73 -15.07 -14.35 4.01
N GLY A 74 -14.27 -14.49 5.07
CA GLY A 74 -12.81 -14.58 5.00
C GLY A 74 -12.10 -13.24 4.78
N ALA A 75 -12.82 -12.12 4.88
CA ALA A 75 -12.27 -10.81 4.62
C ALA A 75 -11.44 -10.31 5.81
N ARG A 76 -10.39 -9.51 5.55
CA ARG A 76 -9.46 -9.04 6.57
C ARG A 76 -9.72 -7.57 6.88
N VAL A 77 -9.98 -7.30 8.16
CA VAL A 77 -10.45 -5.99 8.61
C VAL A 77 -9.47 -5.39 9.59
N ALA A 78 -9.03 -4.16 9.30
CA ALA A 78 -8.45 -3.29 10.30
C ALA A 78 -9.51 -2.31 10.83
N LEU A 79 -9.80 -2.36 12.11
CA LEU A 79 -10.63 -1.37 12.79
C LEU A 79 -9.75 -0.23 13.31
N ASP A 80 -9.93 0.98 12.78
CA ASP A 80 -9.25 2.17 13.30
C ASP A 80 -9.99 2.69 14.53
N LEU A 81 -9.29 2.69 15.67
CA LEU A 81 -9.86 3.01 16.98
C LEU A 81 -9.68 4.49 17.35
N ALA A 82 -9.10 5.31 16.49
CA ALA A 82 -8.86 6.72 16.80
C ALA A 82 -9.97 7.62 16.26
N ASP A 83 -10.43 8.57 17.10
CA ASP A 83 -11.30 9.65 16.64
C ASP A 83 -10.49 10.74 15.90
N ASN A 84 -11.18 11.55 15.07
CA ASN A 84 -10.63 12.59 14.17
C ASN A 84 -9.80 13.71 14.85
N GLY A 85 -9.52 13.61 16.15
CA GLY A 85 -8.71 14.54 16.95
C GLY A 85 -7.56 13.90 17.73
N GLY A 86 -7.22 12.62 17.52
CA GLY A 86 -5.99 12.00 18.04
C GLY A 86 -5.88 11.80 19.56
N HIS A 87 -6.89 12.20 20.34
CA HIS A 87 -6.84 12.25 21.81
C HIS A 87 -7.93 11.47 22.55
N ARG A 88 -8.79 10.70 21.87
CA ARG A 88 -9.70 9.78 22.55
C ARG A 88 -9.85 8.45 21.82
N ALA A 89 -9.55 7.39 22.57
CA ALA A 89 -10.46 6.25 22.66
C ALA A 89 -10.28 5.54 24.02
N PRO A 90 -10.96 5.99 25.09
CA PRO A 90 -11.10 5.19 26.30
C PRO A 90 -12.57 4.77 26.49
N GLY A 91 -12.81 3.48 26.28
CA GLY A 91 -14.04 2.77 26.60
C GLY A 91 -13.88 1.33 26.14
N HIS A 92 -13.73 0.39 27.09
CA HIS A 92 -13.73 -1.08 26.99
C HIS A 92 -13.35 -1.82 25.68
N TRP A 93 -12.65 -1.20 24.72
CA TRP A 93 -12.40 -1.79 23.39
C TRP A 93 -11.60 -3.08 23.48
N GLN A 94 -10.64 -3.16 24.40
CA GLN A 94 -9.91 -4.41 24.65
C GLN A 94 -10.87 -5.55 24.99
N THR A 95 -11.79 -5.33 25.95
CA THR A 95 -12.79 -6.33 26.36
C THR A 95 -13.71 -6.69 25.20
N SER A 96 -14.25 -5.69 24.50
CA SER A 96 -15.16 -5.89 23.36
C SER A 96 -14.50 -6.66 22.22
N LEU A 97 -13.26 -6.31 21.88
CA LEU A 97 -12.50 -6.97 20.82
C LEU A 97 -12.08 -8.37 21.22
N GLN A 98 -11.74 -8.60 22.49
CA GLN A 98 -11.42 -9.93 23.00
C GLN A 98 -12.65 -10.84 22.91
N LEU A 99 -13.79 -10.41 23.44
CA LEU A 99 -15.07 -11.14 23.32
C LEU A 99 -15.42 -11.42 21.86
N PHE A 100 -15.31 -10.41 21.01
CA PHE A 100 -15.62 -10.56 19.60
C PHE A 100 -14.66 -11.51 18.87
N ARG A 101 -13.37 -11.48 19.21
CA ARG A 101 -12.39 -12.41 18.64
C ARG A 101 -12.64 -13.83 19.10
N ASP A 102 -12.98 -14.04 20.36
CA ASP A 102 -13.27 -15.36 20.90
C ASP A 102 -14.54 -15.96 20.21
N GLU A 103 -15.46 -15.13 19.70
CA GLU A 103 -16.56 -15.56 18.81
C GLU A 103 -16.12 -15.94 17.39
N LEU A 104 -14.98 -15.44 16.90
CA LEU A 104 -14.46 -15.70 15.56
C LEU A 104 -13.66 -17.01 15.49
N ALA A 105 -14.09 -18.06 16.20
CA ALA A 105 -13.35 -19.32 16.45
C ALA A 105 -12.62 -19.89 15.22
N ASP A 106 -13.20 -19.74 14.02
CA ASP A 106 -12.63 -20.27 12.76
C ASP A 106 -11.59 -19.35 12.08
N ALA A 107 -11.55 -18.06 12.41
CA ALA A 107 -10.70 -17.07 11.73
C ALA A 107 -10.30 -15.85 12.61
N PRO A 108 -9.74 -16.04 13.82
CA PRO A 108 -9.41 -14.93 14.72
C PRO A 108 -8.33 -13.99 14.16
N GLY A 109 -7.50 -14.46 13.22
CA GLY A 109 -6.43 -13.67 12.58
C GLY A 109 -6.89 -12.66 11.53
N ASN A 110 -8.19 -12.67 11.16
CA ASN A 110 -8.74 -11.75 10.16
C ASN A 110 -9.15 -10.39 10.74
N LEU A 111 -9.12 -10.23 12.06
CA LEU A 111 -9.37 -8.97 12.75
C LEU A 111 -8.05 -8.36 13.23
N SER A 112 -7.83 -7.08 12.93
CA SER A 112 -6.77 -6.29 13.54
C SER A 112 -7.28 -4.89 13.92
N CYS A 113 -6.48 -4.16 14.69
CA CYS A 113 -6.76 -2.78 15.04
C CYS A 113 -5.73 -1.82 14.45
N SER A 114 -6.10 -0.55 14.33
CA SER A 114 -5.20 0.56 13.97
C SER A 114 -5.32 1.65 15.03
N VAL A 115 -4.17 2.15 15.50
CA VAL A 115 -4.10 3.26 16.45
C VAL A 115 -2.93 4.19 16.11
N PRO A 116 -3.00 5.49 16.44
CA PRO A 116 -1.85 6.39 16.39
C PRO A 116 -0.84 6.02 17.49
N LEU A 117 0.43 6.37 17.27
CA LEU A 117 1.51 6.16 18.25
C LEU A 117 1.23 6.78 19.63
N THR A 118 0.41 7.82 19.71
CA THR A 118 -0.01 8.44 20.98
C THR A 118 -0.83 7.50 21.86
N MET A 119 -1.41 6.43 21.30
CA MET A 119 -2.18 5.39 22.00
C MET A 119 -1.38 4.08 22.15
N LEU A 120 -0.06 4.16 22.34
CA LEU A 120 0.80 2.99 22.44
C LEU A 120 0.40 2.06 23.62
N ASP A 121 -0.04 2.60 24.75
CA ASP A 121 -0.50 1.79 25.89
C ASP A 121 -1.71 0.92 25.51
N SER A 122 -2.66 1.49 24.76
CA SER A 122 -3.82 0.73 24.24
C SER A 122 -3.37 -0.34 23.24
N ALA A 123 -2.39 -0.03 22.38
CA ALA A 123 -1.83 -1.00 21.45
C ALA A 123 -1.19 -2.18 22.16
N GLU A 124 -0.40 -1.92 23.20
CA GLU A 124 0.25 -2.96 24.02
C GLU A 124 -0.79 -3.83 24.73
N SER A 125 -1.86 -3.24 25.27
CA SER A 125 -2.93 -3.99 25.94
C SER A 125 -3.75 -4.88 24.98
N ILE A 126 -4.11 -4.36 23.80
CA ILE A 126 -4.82 -5.13 22.77
C ILE A 126 -3.93 -6.24 22.20
N ALA A 127 -2.64 -5.96 21.99
CA ALA A 127 -1.68 -6.96 21.54
C ALA A 127 -1.45 -8.06 22.58
N ALA A 128 -1.43 -7.72 23.87
CA ALA A 128 -1.36 -8.70 24.96
C ALA A 128 -2.60 -9.61 25.02
N ALA A 129 -3.76 -9.10 24.59
CA ALA A 129 -4.95 -9.92 24.42
C ALA A 129 -4.84 -10.88 23.23
N GLY A 130 -3.83 -10.78 22.35
CA GLY A 130 -3.59 -11.63 21.19
C GLY A 130 -4.21 -11.13 19.89
N ILE A 131 -4.52 -9.84 19.78
CA ILE A 131 -5.07 -9.20 18.58
C ILE A 131 -3.97 -8.37 17.92
N PRO A 132 -3.68 -8.55 16.60
CA PRO A 132 -2.72 -7.71 15.91
C PRO A 132 -3.13 -6.22 15.91
N VAL A 133 -2.18 -5.32 16.18
CA VAL A 133 -2.39 -3.88 16.19
C VAL A 133 -1.38 -3.18 15.29
N CYS A 134 -1.88 -2.45 14.31
CA CYS A 134 -1.12 -1.52 13.49
C CYS A 134 -0.93 -0.20 14.24
N VAL A 135 0.30 0.12 14.61
CA VAL A 135 0.64 1.39 15.25
C VAL A 135 1.18 2.35 14.20
N ARG A 136 0.43 3.43 13.96
CA ARG A 136 0.78 4.48 13.01
C ARG A 136 1.77 5.45 13.64
N TYR A 137 2.99 5.48 13.11
CA TYR A 137 4.06 6.34 13.60
C TYR A 137 4.50 7.36 12.53
N SER A 138 4.94 8.53 12.98
CA SER A 138 5.39 9.63 12.11
C SER A 138 6.86 9.97 12.38
N PRO A 139 7.59 10.50 11.39
CA PRO A 139 8.93 11.06 11.59
C PRO A 139 8.97 12.18 12.65
N GLN A 140 7.84 12.86 12.88
CA GLN A 140 7.69 13.95 13.84
C GLN A 140 7.30 13.46 15.26
N ALA A 141 7.25 12.14 15.46
CA ALA A 141 6.89 11.57 16.75
C ALA A 141 7.87 11.95 17.87
N SER A 142 7.36 12.01 19.10
CA SER A 142 8.20 12.14 20.31
C SER A 142 9.30 11.08 20.31
N PRO A 143 10.59 11.47 20.46
CA PRO A 143 11.70 10.52 20.49
C PRO A 143 11.56 9.44 21.58
N VAL A 144 10.94 9.80 22.71
CA VAL A 144 10.68 8.89 23.83
C VAL A 144 9.64 7.83 23.44
N LEU A 145 8.48 8.27 22.92
CA LEU A 145 7.43 7.36 22.45
C LEU A 145 7.94 6.47 21.31
N PHE A 146 8.67 7.03 20.36
CA PHE A 146 9.26 6.26 19.26
C PHE A 146 10.23 5.19 19.78
N LYS A 147 11.10 5.51 20.74
CA LYS A 147 12.04 4.54 21.32
C LYS A 147 11.32 3.40 22.03
N ARG A 148 10.27 3.70 22.81
CA ARG A 148 9.42 2.68 23.45
C ARG A 148 8.73 1.82 22.41
N PHE A 149 8.10 2.43 21.41
CA PHE A 149 7.44 1.73 20.31
C PHE A 149 8.38 0.83 19.50
N ALA A 150 9.57 1.31 19.13
CA ALA A 150 10.54 0.51 18.39
C ALA A 150 10.97 -0.74 19.20
N ARG A 151 11.14 -0.60 20.51
CA ARG A 151 11.45 -1.73 21.40
C ARG A 151 10.27 -2.68 21.55
N GLY A 152 9.07 -2.16 21.80
CA GLY A 152 7.84 -2.94 21.99
C GLY A 152 7.43 -3.69 20.72
N SER A 153 7.48 -3.03 19.55
CA SER A 153 7.19 -3.65 18.25
C SER A 153 8.21 -4.68 17.83
N TYR A 154 9.44 -4.64 18.35
CA TYR A 154 10.43 -5.71 18.18
C TYR A 154 10.12 -6.91 19.08
N ALA A 155 9.80 -6.65 20.35
CA ALA A 155 9.55 -7.70 21.34
C ALA A 155 8.21 -8.43 21.12
N ASN A 156 7.20 -7.73 20.59
CA ASN A 156 5.88 -8.28 20.31
C ASN A 156 5.51 -8.09 18.82
N PRO A 157 5.53 -9.16 18.01
CA PRO A 157 5.23 -9.08 16.57
C PRO A 157 3.77 -8.72 16.25
N LEU A 158 2.86 -8.81 17.23
CA LEU A 158 1.48 -8.34 17.09
C LEU A 158 1.40 -6.81 17.04
N ILE A 159 2.41 -6.09 17.56
CA ILE A 159 2.53 -4.64 17.40
C ILE A 159 3.26 -4.37 16.08
N ARG A 160 2.49 -4.01 15.05
CA ARG A 160 2.96 -3.89 13.67
C ARG A 160 3.17 -2.42 13.29
N PRO A 161 4.35 -2.03 12.77
CA PRO A 161 4.62 -0.67 12.38
C PRO A 161 3.88 -0.27 11.10
N VAL A 162 3.27 0.91 11.11
CA VAL A 162 2.72 1.55 9.92
C VAL A 162 3.22 2.98 9.85
N LEU A 163 3.89 3.32 8.75
CA LEU A 163 4.46 4.65 8.58
C LEU A 163 3.40 5.63 8.07
N ALA A 164 3.12 6.66 8.86
CA ALA A 164 2.20 7.72 8.51
C ALA A 164 2.77 8.62 7.38
N GLY A 165 1.91 9.07 6.48
CA GLY A 165 2.27 9.95 5.35
C GLY A 165 3.13 9.28 4.27
N ALA A 166 3.22 7.94 4.28
CA ALA A 166 4.06 7.18 3.36
C ALA A 166 3.39 6.84 2.01
N VAL A 167 2.09 7.13 1.89
CA VAL A 167 1.28 6.93 0.68
C VAL A 167 0.98 8.26 0.00
N ARG A 168 1.09 8.28 -1.33
CA ARG A 168 0.80 9.46 -2.15
C ARG A 168 0.23 9.08 -3.49
N PRO A 169 -0.67 9.89 -4.05
CA PRO A 169 -1.11 9.65 -5.41
C PRO A 169 0.06 9.72 -6.39
N LEU A 170 -0.06 8.98 -7.49
CA LEU A 170 0.96 8.94 -8.56
C LEU A 170 1.24 10.29 -9.22
N SER A 171 0.27 11.19 -9.15
CA SER A 171 0.35 12.53 -9.73
C SER A 171 -0.06 13.55 -8.68
N VAL A 172 0.64 14.68 -8.69
CA VAL A 172 0.31 15.86 -7.89
C VAL A 172 -0.99 16.54 -8.34
N LEU A 173 -1.48 16.20 -9.54
CA LEU A 173 -2.81 16.64 -10.02
C LEU A 173 -3.94 16.04 -9.18
N HIS A 174 -3.66 15.01 -8.36
CA HIS A 174 -4.66 14.32 -7.58
C HIS A 174 -4.57 14.79 -6.13
N GLY A 175 -5.71 15.06 -5.51
CA GLY A 175 -5.77 15.42 -4.09
C GLY A 175 -5.12 14.34 -3.23
N ALA A 176 -4.28 14.79 -2.28
CA ALA A 176 -3.69 13.88 -1.30
C ALA A 176 -4.79 13.27 -0.43
N GLU A 177 -4.76 11.94 -0.28
CA GLU A 177 -5.60 11.27 0.71
C GLU A 177 -4.87 11.31 2.05
N ARG A 178 -5.49 11.88 3.07
CA ARG A 178 -4.95 11.78 4.42
C ARG A 178 -5.24 10.39 4.96
N GLY A 179 -4.17 9.66 5.22
CA GLY A 179 -4.23 8.40 5.92
C GLY A 179 -4.70 8.62 7.35
N GLN A 180 -5.68 7.81 7.77
CA GLN A 180 -6.26 7.86 9.11
C GLN A 180 -6.44 6.46 9.69
N ALA A 181 -6.15 5.42 8.93
CA ALA A 181 -6.22 4.04 9.35
C ALA A 181 -5.03 3.27 8.75
N ALA A 182 -4.96 1.97 9.00
CA ALA A 182 -3.92 1.11 8.45
C ALA A 182 -4.54 -0.10 7.74
N MET A 183 -3.87 -0.58 6.69
CA MET A 183 -4.19 -1.88 6.12
C MET A 183 -3.62 -3.02 6.98
N PRO A 184 -4.43 -4.04 7.32
CA PRO A 184 -4.12 -5.03 8.35
C PRO A 184 -2.92 -5.93 8.02
N HIS A 185 -2.70 -6.26 6.75
CA HIS A 185 -1.63 -7.18 6.34
C HIS A 185 -0.63 -6.51 5.39
N ALA A 186 -1.09 -5.56 4.58
CA ALA A 186 -0.21 -4.76 3.75
C ALA A 186 0.61 -3.74 4.57
N LEU A 187 0.17 -3.38 5.78
CA LEU A 187 0.88 -2.55 6.76
C LEU A 187 1.33 -1.19 6.20
N PHE A 188 0.37 -0.43 5.66
CA PHE A 188 0.58 0.94 5.24
C PHE A 188 -0.65 1.80 5.56
N GLU A 189 -0.44 3.11 5.63
CA GLU A 189 -1.49 4.05 6.02
C GLU A 189 -2.49 4.30 4.89
N VAL A 190 -3.78 4.27 5.22
CA VAL A 190 -4.89 4.47 4.28
C VAL A 190 -5.97 5.34 4.90
N ARG A 191 -6.84 5.93 4.08
CA ARG A 191 -8.09 6.51 4.56
C ARG A 191 -9.05 5.38 4.95
N ALA A 192 -9.78 5.52 6.05
CA ALA A 192 -10.85 4.58 6.39
C ALA A 192 -11.93 4.53 5.30
N GLY A 193 -12.54 3.36 5.11
CA GLY A 193 -13.51 3.12 4.04
C GLY A 193 -12.88 3.09 2.65
N THR A 194 -11.58 2.78 2.54
CA THR A 194 -10.92 2.57 1.25
C THR A 194 -10.65 1.10 0.97
N ALA A 195 -10.72 0.77 -0.31
CA ALA A 195 -10.40 -0.53 -0.88
C ALA A 195 -9.10 -0.43 -1.70
N TRP A 196 -8.22 -1.41 -1.49
CA TRP A 196 -6.93 -1.51 -2.18
C TRP A 196 -6.71 -2.92 -2.70
N LEU A 197 -6.18 -3.01 -3.92
CA LEU A 197 -5.66 -4.27 -4.45
C LEU A 197 -4.14 -4.32 -4.26
N VAL A 198 -3.65 -5.27 -3.46
CA VAL A 198 -2.21 -5.45 -3.21
C VAL A 198 -1.75 -6.71 -3.94
N LEU A 199 -0.70 -6.59 -4.76
CA LEU A 199 -0.13 -7.70 -5.52
C LEU A 199 1.39 -7.65 -5.44
N ASP A 200 2.03 -8.81 -5.47
CA ASP A 200 3.49 -8.92 -5.43
C ASP A 200 4.06 -9.16 -6.81
N VAL A 201 5.16 -8.45 -7.13
CA VAL A 201 5.94 -8.66 -8.34
C VAL A 201 7.37 -9.02 -7.95
N ASP A 202 7.81 -10.22 -8.31
CA ASP A 202 9.19 -10.66 -8.06
C ASP A 202 10.15 -9.99 -9.05
N MET A 203 10.96 -9.03 -8.57
CA MET A 203 11.93 -8.30 -9.38
C MET A 203 12.92 -9.23 -10.11
N ARG A 204 13.23 -10.38 -9.51
CA ARG A 204 14.13 -11.37 -10.07
C ARG A 204 13.62 -12.00 -11.37
N LYS A 205 12.32 -11.97 -11.62
CA LYS A 205 11.67 -12.64 -12.75
C LYS A 205 11.41 -11.71 -13.93
N LEU A 206 11.67 -10.40 -13.79
CA LEU A 206 11.39 -9.42 -14.84
C LEU A 206 12.35 -9.53 -16.05
N GLY A 207 13.56 -10.05 -15.86
CA GLY A 207 14.54 -10.23 -16.93
C GLY A 207 15.08 -8.91 -17.52
N LYS A 208 15.50 -8.94 -18.79
CA LYS A 208 16.06 -7.77 -19.50
C LYS A 208 15.00 -6.70 -19.80
N PRO A 209 15.36 -5.42 -20.06
CA PRO A 209 14.39 -4.31 -20.18
C PRO A 209 13.19 -4.53 -21.13
N PRO A 210 13.33 -5.13 -22.33
CA PRO A 210 12.17 -5.39 -23.19
C PRO A 210 11.18 -6.39 -22.58
N GLN A 211 11.69 -7.45 -21.94
CA GLN A 211 10.89 -8.46 -21.25
C GLN A 211 10.24 -7.86 -20.00
N ALA A 212 11.01 -7.12 -19.20
CA ALA A 212 10.52 -6.47 -17.99
C ALA A 212 9.36 -5.52 -18.32
N ARG A 213 9.50 -4.67 -19.35
CA ARG A 213 8.42 -3.79 -19.81
C ARG A 213 7.17 -4.58 -20.18
N ARG A 214 7.31 -5.69 -20.92
CA ARG A 214 6.17 -6.53 -21.30
C ARG A 214 5.47 -7.14 -20.08
N LEU A 215 6.23 -7.69 -19.12
CA LEU A 215 5.69 -8.30 -17.91
C LEU A 215 4.99 -7.29 -17.00
N LEU A 216 5.62 -6.13 -16.75
CA LEU A 216 5.04 -5.04 -15.97
C LEU A 216 3.70 -4.56 -16.55
N ARG A 217 3.60 -4.48 -17.88
CA ARG A 217 2.33 -4.13 -18.56
C ARG A 217 1.25 -5.18 -18.30
N TYR A 218 1.61 -6.46 -18.32
CA TYR A 218 0.64 -7.52 -18.02
C TYR A 218 0.24 -7.55 -16.55
N CYS A 219 1.18 -7.36 -15.61
CA CYS A 219 0.86 -7.24 -14.19
C CYS A 219 -0.13 -6.09 -13.93
N LEU A 220 0.07 -4.94 -14.59
CA LEU A 220 -0.84 -3.81 -14.40
C LEU A 220 -2.22 -4.04 -15.01
N ARG A 221 -2.30 -4.61 -16.22
CA ARG A 221 -3.59 -4.95 -16.83
C ARG A 221 -4.35 -5.98 -16.02
N PHE A 222 -3.65 -6.96 -15.46
CA PHE A 222 -4.23 -7.92 -14.53
C PHE A 222 -4.84 -7.20 -13.34
N ALA A 223 -4.08 -6.33 -12.68
CA ALA A 223 -4.56 -5.56 -11.54
C ALA A 223 -5.78 -4.70 -11.88
N ASP A 224 -5.75 -4.00 -13.02
CA ASP A 224 -6.88 -3.17 -13.50
C ASP A 224 -8.14 -4.03 -13.67
N ASN A 225 -8.05 -5.17 -14.36
CA ASN A 225 -9.19 -6.07 -14.56
C ASN A 225 -9.66 -6.71 -13.25
N LEU A 226 -8.73 -7.04 -12.35
CA LEU A 226 -9.04 -7.69 -11.08
C LEU A 226 -9.88 -6.80 -10.18
N ILE A 227 -9.68 -5.47 -10.21
CA ILE A 227 -10.53 -4.51 -9.48
C ILE A 227 -12.01 -4.70 -9.82
N ASP A 228 -12.32 -4.93 -11.10
CA ASP A 228 -13.70 -5.05 -11.60
C ASP A 228 -14.30 -6.44 -11.26
N ALA A 229 -13.46 -7.48 -11.31
CA ALA A 229 -13.86 -8.87 -11.09
C ALA A 229 -13.94 -9.30 -9.61
N VAL A 230 -13.21 -8.63 -8.71
CA VAL A 230 -13.21 -8.96 -7.29
C VAL A 230 -14.58 -8.69 -6.66
N ASN A 231 -15.08 -9.67 -5.90
CA ASN A 231 -16.34 -9.55 -5.16
C ASN A 231 -16.16 -8.84 -3.81
N TRP A 232 -16.00 -7.52 -3.82
CA TRP A 232 -15.81 -6.71 -2.59
C TRP A 232 -16.90 -6.97 -1.52
N PRO A 233 -16.55 -7.02 -0.24
CA PRO A 233 -17.42 -7.59 0.79
C PRO A 233 -18.52 -6.63 1.23
N LEU A 234 -18.29 -5.32 1.03
CA LEU A 234 -19.25 -4.24 1.27
C LEU A 234 -19.44 -3.45 -0.02
N ALA A 235 -20.69 -3.05 -0.31
CA ALA A 235 -21.01 -2.25 -1.49
C ALA A 235 -20.26 -0.91 -1.52
N THR A 236 -20.03 -0.31 -0.34
CA THR A 236 -19.24 0.92 -0.19
C THR A 236 -17.78 0.73 -0.60
N LEU A 237 -17.17 -0.41 -0.26
CA LEU A 237 -15.81 -0.75 -0.68
C LEU A 237 -15.74 -1.06 -2.18
N ARG A 238 -16.76 -1.72 -2.74
CA ARG A 238 -16.88 -1.93 -4.20
C ARG A 238 -16.89 -0.58 -4.92
N LEU A 239 -17.73 0.34 -4.46
CA LEU A 239 -17.84 1.67 -5.04
C LEU A 239 -16.51 2.42 -4.96
N ASP A 240 -15.87 2.47 -3.78
CA ASP A 240 -14.58 3.13 -3.60
C ASP A 240 -13.48 2.51 -4.50
N ALA A 241 -13.42 1.18 -4.61
CA ALA A 241 -12.48 0.47 -5.47
C ALA A 241 -12.64 0.87 -6.94
N LEU A 242 -13.87 0.92 -7.44
CA LEU A 242 -14.17 1.27 -8.83
C LEU A 242 -13.90 2.75 -9.13
N LEU A 243 -14.19 3.65 -8.19
CA LEU A 243 -13.98 5.09 -8.34
C LEU A 243 -12.49 5.47 -8.31
N ASN A 244 -11.69 4.80 -7.49
CA ASN A 244 -10.30 5.20 -7.23
C ASN A 244 -9.24 4.31 -7.87
N ARG A 245 -9.58 3.05 -8.16
CA ARG A 245 -8.71 2.07 -8.78
C ARG A 245 -7.31 2.02 -8.14
N ARG A 246 -7.27 1.89 -6.80
CA ARG A 246 -6.02 1.85 -6.03
C ARG A 246 -5.38 0.47 -6.14
N VAL A 247 -4.13 0.43 -6.62
CA VAL A 247 -3.32 -0.78 -6.67
C VAL A 247 -2.01 -0.50 -5.95
N ALA A 248 -1.53 -1.48 -5.18
CA ALA A 248 -0.17 -1.51 -4.65
C ALA A 248 0.55 -2.72 -5.27
N LEU A 249 1.25 -2.50 -6.37
CA LEU A 249 2.20 -3.48 -6.93
C LEU A 249 3.47 -3.43 -6.09
N ARG A 250 3.56 -4.33 -5.10
CA ARG A 250 4.70 -4.46 -4.20
C ARG A 250 5.81 -5.23 -4.89
N PHE A 251 6.95 -4.57 -5.09
CA PHE A 251 8.11 -5.23 -5.67
C PHE A 251 8.93 -5.92 -4.58
N THR A 252 9.04 -7.24 -4.68
CA THR A 252 9.79 -8.09 -3.76
C THR A 252 11.16 -8.42 -4.34
N HIS A 253 12.08 -8.92 -3.51
CA HIS A 253 13.40 -9.39 -3.94
C HIS A 253 14.24 -8.32 -4.69
N VAL A 254 14.11 -7.06 -4.25
CA VAL A 254 14.75 -5.92 -4.91
C VAL A 254 16.26 -5.95 -4.66
N ALA A 255 16.70 -6.26 -3.44
CA ALA A 255 18.12 -6.38 -3.09
C ALA A 255 18.82 -7.54 -3.81
N ASP A 256 18.10 -8.64 -4.09
CA ASP A 256 18.66 -9.80 -4.81
C ASP A 256 19.11 -9.45 -6.24
N LEU A 257 18.62 -8.33 -6.79
CA LEU A 257 19.11 -7.80 -8.06
C LEU A 257 20.57 -7.37 -7.99
N LEU A 258 21.02 -6.81 -6.87
CA LEU A 258 22.42 -6.39 -6.71
C LEU A 258 23.33 -7.62 -6.72
N ALA A 259 22.97 -8.65 -5.95
CA ALA A 259 23.70 -9.91 -5.91
C ALA A 259 23.83 -10.56 -7.31
N ARG A 260 22.74 -10.60 -8.08
CA ARG A 260 22.73 -11.13 -9.46
C ARG A 260 23.59 -10.35 -10.46
N ASN A 261 23.85 -9.08 -10.17
CA ASN A 261 24.68 -8.23 -11.02
C ASN A 261 26.11 -8.07 -10.45
N HIS A 262 26.48 -8.90 -9.45
CA HIS A 262 27.77 -8.85 -8.76
C HIS A 262 28.09 -7.44 -8.21
N LEU A 263 27.04 -6.75 -7.73
CA LEU A 263 27.14 -5.42 -7.14
C LEU A 263 27.19 -5.53 -5.62
N GLN A 264 28.18 -4.88 -5.01
CA GLN A 264 28.38 -4.86 -3.56
C GLN A 264 27.42 -3.87 -2.88
N PHE A 265 26.81 -4.27 -1.77
CA PHE A 265 26.04 -3.36 -0.92
C PHE A 265 26.92 -2.22 -0.36
N GLY A 266 26.30 -1.14 0.14
CA GLY A 266 27.03 -0.04 0.76
C GLY A 266 27.83 0.87 -0.19
N THR A 267 27.79 0.62 -1.50
CA THR A 267 28.48 1.46 -2.49
C THR A 267 27.53 2.43 -3.20
N THR A 268 28.00 3.64 -3.50
CA THR A 268 27.27 4.62 -4.31
C THR A 268 26.89 4.05 -5.68
N ARG A 269 27.75 3.22 -6.28
CA ARG A 269 27.48 2.56 -7.56
C ARG A 269 26.25 1.67 -7.49
N SER A 270 26.14 0.82 -6.46
CA SER A 270 25.00 -0.08 -6.28
C SER A 270 23.71 0.67 -5.99
N PHE A 271 23.78 1.70 -5.14
CA PHE A 271 22.65 2.58 -4.88
C PHE A 271 22.12 3.25 -6.16
N LEU A 272 23.00 3.88 -6.95
CA LEU A 272 22.62 4.55 -8.19
C LEU A 272 22.09 3.57 -9.24
N TRP A 273 22.69 2.38 -9.34
CA TRP A 273 22.20 1.34 -10.23
C TRP A 273 20.78 0.90 -9.83
N LEU A 274 20.54 0.61 -8.55
CA LEU A 274 19.23 0.21 -8.06
C LEU A 274 18.18 1.30 -8.30
N GLN A 275 18.56 2.55 -8.04
CA GLN A 275 17.71 3.71 -8.29
C GLN A 275 17.25 3.77 -9.76
N ARG A 276 18.15 3.52 -10.71
CA ARG A 276 17.81 3.46 -12.14
C ARG A 276 16.83 2.32 -12.46
N GLN A 277 16.98 1.16 -11.83
CA GLN A 277 16.06 0.03 -12.02
C GLN A 277 14.65 0.36 -11.49
N LEU A 278 14.55 0.90 -10.27
CA LEU A 278 13.25 1.27 -9.68
C LEU A 278 12.58 2.40 -10.46
N LEU A 279 13.35 3.38 -10.95
CA LEU A 279 12.82 4.43 -11.80
C LEU A 279 12.33 3.88 -13.16
N PHE A 280 13.06 2.93 -13.75
CA PHE A 280 12.63 2.23 -14.97
C PHE A 280 11.28 1.50 -14.76
N VAL A 281 11.15 0.77 -13.65
CA VAL A 281 9.91 0.08 -13.27
C VAL A 281 8.76 1.08 -13.12
N ARG A 282 8.95 2.14 -12.32
CA ARG A 282 7.97 3.21 -12.13
C ARG A 282 7.50 3.79 -13.46
N ARG A 283 8.44 4.16 -14.33
CA ARG A 283 8.14 4.72 -15.67
C ARG A 283 7.31 3.75 -16.51
N CYS A 284 7.61 2.45 -16.47
CA CYS A 284 6.85 1.45 -17.22
C CYS A 284 5.40 1.33 -16.74
N ILE A 285 5.18 1.23 -15.42
CA ILE A 285 3.82 1.06 -14.88
C ILE A 285 2.99 2.35 -14.98
N VAL A 286 3.60 3.53 -14.77
CA VAL A 286 2.93 4.82 -14.99
C VAL A 286 2.55 4.98 -16.46
N HIS A 287 3.46 4.65 -17.38
CA HIS A 287 3.18 4.70 -18.81
C HIS A 287 2.01 3.80 -19.21
N GLU A 288 1.97 2.55 -18.73
CA GLU A 288 0.87 1.66 -19.03
C GLU A 288 -0.45 2.15 -18.40
N SER A 289 -0.42 2.79 -17.22
CA SER A 289 -1.61 3.41 -16.64
C SER A 289 -2.16 4.56 -17.49
N MET A 290 -1.29 5.38 -18.10
CA MET A 290 -1.70 6.41 -19.06
C MET A 290 -2.31 5.77 -20.33
N LEU A 291 -1.73 4.68 -20.83
CA LEU A 291 -2.28 3.96 -21.97
C LEU A 291 -3.67 3.36 -21.66
N LEU A 292 -3.86 2.82 -20.46
CA LEU A 292 -5.16 2.33 -20.01
C LEU A 292 -6.16 3.48 -19.85
N ALA A 293 -5.73 4.64 -19.35
CA ALA A 293 -6.59 5.82 -19.22
C ALA A 293 -7.13 6.28 -20.57
N ARG A 294 -6.29 6.25 -21.62
CA ARG A 294 -6.69 6.60 -22.99
C ARG A 294 -7.68 5.61 -23.59
N ARG A 295 -7.61 4.33 -23.20
CA ARG A 295 -8.47 3.27 -23.76
C ARG A 295 -9.77 3.07 -22.99
N ARG A 296 -9.73 3.22 -21.67
CA ARG A 296 -10.82 2.85 -20.73
C ARG A 296 -11.32 4.04 -19.90
N GLY A 297 -10.77 5.23 -20.12
CA GLY A 297 -10.99 6.41 -19.28
C GLY A 297 -10.09 6.43 -18.03
N PRO A 298 -9.81 7.61 -17.46
CA PRO A 298 -9.12 7.74 -16.17
C PRO A 298 -9.92 7.10 -15.02
N PHE A 299 -9.34 7.01 -13.82
CA PHE A 299 -10.15 6.65 -12.65
C PHE A 299 -11.23 7.73 -12.39
N PRO A 300 -12.49 7.34 -12.08
CA PRO A 300 -13.59 8.29 -11.95
C PRO A 300 -13.41 9.42 -10.92
N ASP A 301 -12.81 9.17 -9.76
CA ASP A 301 -12.64 10.15 -8.68
C ASP A 301 -11.62 11.26 -8.99
N LEU A 302 -11.01 11.22 -10.17
CA LEU A 302 -10.05 12.21 -10.65
C LEU A 302 -10.68 13.60 -10.86
N CYS A 303 -12.01 13.69 -10.96
CA CYS A 303 -12.74 14.92 -11.27
C CYS A 303 -12.11 15.68 -12.45
N ALA A 304 -11.95 15.01 -13.60
CA ALA A 304 -11.24 15.56 -14.76
C ALA A 304 -11.83 16.90 -15.27
N GLY A 305 -13.11 17.17 -14.99
CA GLY A 305 -13.76 18.45 -15.25
C GLY A 305 -13.17 19.60 -14.43
N ASP A 306 -12.93 19.39 -13.13
CA ASP A 306 -12.33 20.39 -12.25
C ASP A 306 -10.88 20.67 -12.67
N LEU A 307 -10.14 19.63 -13.05
CA LEU A 307 -8.80 19.79 -13.63
C LEU A 307 -8.82 20.58 -14.93
N MET A 308 -9.81 20.36 -15.80
CA MET A 308 -9.99 21.14 -17.03
C MET A 308 -10.25 22.61 -16.70
N ALA A 309 -11.16 22.89 -15.76
CA ALA A 309 -11.50 24.23 -15.32
C ALA A 309 -10.28 24.95 -14.72
N ALA A 310 -9.44 24.25 -13.94
CA ALA A 310 -8.24 24.82 -13.34
C ALA A 310 -7.12 25.10 -14.36
N LEU A 311 -6.98 24.28 -15.41
CA LEU A 311 -5.92 24.42 -16.42
C LEU A 311 -6.28 25.42 -17.53
N THR A 312 -7.57 25.57 -17.86
CA THR A 312 -8.05 26.38 -18.98
C THR A 312 -7.62 27.85 -18.89
N PRO A 313 -7.70 28.56 -17.74
CA PRO A 313 -7.28 29.95 -17.65
C PRO A 313 -5.79 30.18 -17.97
N ARG A 314 -4.95 29.17 -17.75
CA ARG A 314 -3.50 29.27 -17.91
C ARG A 314 -2.99 28.82 -19.28
N TYR A 315 -3.61 27.79 -19.85
CA TYR A 315 -3.13 27.16 -21.08
C TYR A 315 -4.11 27.31 -22.25
N GLY A 316 -5.35 27.75 -22.01
CA GLY A 316 -6.42 27.70 -22.99
C GLY A 316 -7.03 26.30 -23.12
N VAL A 317 -8.24 26.22 -23.68
CA VAL A 317 -9.04 24.99 -23.75
C VAL A 317 -8.33 23.89 -24.55
N ALA A 318 -7.72 24.23 -25.69
CA ALA A 318 -7.07 23.27 -26.57
C ALA A 318 -5.85 22.60 -25.89
N ASP A 319 -4.98 23.39 -25.24
CA ASP A 319 -3.80 22.88 -24.56
C ASP A 319 -4.12 22.19 -23.25
N ALA A 320 -5.08 22.71 -22.46
CA ALA A 320 -5.58 22.01 -21.26
C ALA A 320 -6.10 20.62 -21.63
N ARG A 321 -6.89 20.50 -22.70
CA ARG A 321 -7.40 19.22 -23.20
C ARG A 321 -6.27 18.30 -23.68
N ARG A 322 -5.26 18.84 -24.38
CA ARG A 322 -4.08 18.08 -24.82
C ARG A 322 -3.26 17.57 -23.62
N LEU A 323 -3.05 18.41 -22.61
CA LEU A 323 -2.33 18.06 -21.38
C LEU A 323 -3.06 16.94 -20.64
N LEU A 324 -4.37 17.07 -20.42
CA LEU A 324 -5.17 16.05 -19.75
C LEU A 324 -5.13 14.73 -20.54
N ARG A 325 -5.43 14.73 -21.83
CA ARG A 325 -5.39 13.51 -22.68
C ARG A 325 -4.07 12.73 -22.59
N ASN A 326 -2.96 13.43 -22.32
CA ASN A 326 -1.63 12.84 -22.25
C ASN A 326 -1.11 12.55 -20.84
N ARG A 327 -1.75 13.08 -19.79
CA ARG A 327 -1.24 12.99 -18.41
C ARG A 327 -2.21 12.35 -17.42
N LEU A 328 -3.47 12.10 -17.82
CA LEU A 328 -4.42 11.40 -16.96
C LEU A 328 -4.05 9.92 -16.77
N LEU A 329 -4.37 9.39 -15.59
CA LEU A 329 -4.02 8.04 -15.16
C LEU A 329 -5.28 7.19 -14.95
N ARG A 330 -5.17 5.88 -15.21
CA ARG A 330 -6.22 4.89 -14.92
C ARG A 330 -6.27 4.53 -13.43
N HIS A 331 -5.17 4.70 -12.71
CA HIS A 331 -5.02 4.28 -11.32
C HIS A 331 -4.54 5.45 -10.46
N ARG A 332 -5.05 5.54 -9.23
CA ARG A 332 -4.62 6.56 -8.27
C ARG A 332 -3.23 6.26 -7.68
N HIS A 333 -2.95 4.98 -7.43
CA HIS A 333 -1.72 4.43 -6.82
C HIS A 333 -1.29 3.17 -7.58
N LEU A 334 0.01 2.89 -7.66
CA LEU A 334 0.59 1.72 -8.33
C LEU A 334 1.87 1.16 -7.69
N PHE A 335 2.90 1.97 -7.46
CA PHE A 335 4.24 1.48 -7.13
C PHE A 335 4.45 1.41 -5.62
N ALA A 336 4.60 0.19 -5.14
CA ALA A 336 4.73 -0.12 -3.73
C ALA A 336 6.09 -0.76 -3.43
N LEU A 337 6.73 -0.36 -2.33
CA LEU A 337 7.96 -0.97 -1.82
C LEU A 337 7.85 -1.23 -0.32
N SER A 338 8.47 -2.31 0.13
CA SER A 338 8.66 -2.61 1.54
C SER A 338 10.14 -2.56 1.89
N PRO A 339 10.54 -2.08 3.08
CA PRO A 339 11.94 -2.17 3.49
C PRO A 339 12.46 -3.60 3.45
N ALA A 340 11.58 -4.59 3.68
CA ALA A 340 11.90 -6.00 3.58
C ALA A 340 12.37 -6.44 2.20
N SER A 341 11.94 -5.77 1.11
CA SER A 341 12.41 -6.13 -0.23
C SER A 341 13.82 -5.65 -0.55
N LEU A 342 14.34 -4.72 0.26
CA LEU A 342 15.71 -4.22 0.19
C LEU A 342 16.68 -4.98 1.11
N LEU A 343 16.17 -5.98 1.84
CA LEU A 343 16.98 -6.96 2.55
C LEU A 343 17.24 -8.18 1.65
N PRO A 344 18.50 -8.62 1.49
CA PRO A 344 18.80 -9.83 0.72
C PRO A 344 18.32 -11.07 1.47
N ILE A 345 17.74 -12.05 0.78
CA ILE A 345 17.20 -13.26 1.42
C ILE A 345 18.31 -14.23 1.86
N ASN A 346 19.47 -14.21 1.19
CA ASN A 346 20.54 -15.19 1.38
C ASN A 346 21.75 -14.66 2.17
N THR A 347 21.60 -13.61 2.99
CA THR A 347 22.64 -13.30 3.97
C THR A 347 22.50 -14.25 5.16
N GLU A 348 22.86 -15.51 4.96
CA GLU A 348 23.47 -16.30 6.02
C GLU A 348 24.62 -15.43 6.55
N PRO A 349 24.64 -15.09 7.84
CA PRO A 349 25.79 -14.38 8.35
C PRO A 349 26.96 -15.33 8.24
N ALA A 350 27.95 -14.96 7.41
CA ALA A 350 29.12 -15.80 7.14
C ALA A 350 29.81 -16.34 8.40
N ASN A 351 29.56 -15.72 9.57
CA ASN A 351 30.08 -16.10 10.88
C ASN A 351 29.04 -16.02 12.03
N GLY A 352 27.75 -16.33 11.81
CA GLY A 352 26.76 -16.31 12.91
C GLY A 352 26.49 -14.93 13.56
N GLY A 353 26.89 -13.83 12.90
CA GLY A 353 26.67 -12.44 13.33
C GLY A 353 25.46 -11.74 12.69
N SER A 354 25.28 -10.44 12.96
CA SER A 354 24.24 -9.60 12.32
C SER A 354 24.47 -9.44 10.81
N VAL A 355 23.40 -9.32 10.00
CA VAL A 355 23.51 -8.94 8.58
C VAL A 355 24.25 -7.61 8.47
N ALA A 356 25.28 -7.55 7.61
CA ALA A 356 26.05 -6.33 7.37
C ALA A 356 25.11 -5.16 7.06
N ARG A 357 25.31 -4.01 7.72
CA ARG A 357 24.36 -2.88 7.71
C ARG A 357 24.24 -2.16 6.37
N ASP A 358 25.08 -2.51 5.41
CA ASP A 358 25.23 -1.90 4.09
C ASP A 358 23.94 -1.90 3.25
N TRP A 359 22.95 -2.75 3.58
CA TRP A 359 21.63 -2.73 2.95
C TRP A 359 20.79 -1.51 3.36
N LEU A 360 21.04 -0.91 4.53
CA LEU A 360 20.33 0.30 4.99
C LEU A 360 20.56 1.47 4.03
N ASP A 361 21.70 1.50 3.34
CA ASP A 361 22.04 2.52 2.34
C ASP A 361 21.16 2.43 1.09
N LEU A 362 20.38 1.35 0.93
CA LEU A 362 19.40 1.20 -0.14
C LEU A 362 18.04 1.79 0.20
N LEU A 363 17.70 1.99 1.48
CA LEU A 363 16.41 2.53 1.91
C LEU A 363 16.03 3.86 1.21
N PRO A 364 16.97 4.80 0.95
CA PRO A 364 16.64 6.02 0.21
C PRO A 364 16.09 5.78 -1.20
N ALA A 365 16.34 4.61 -1.81
CA ALA A 365 15.81 4.27 -3.13
C ALA A 365 14.28 4.07 -3.11
N MET A 366 13.69 3.83 -1.93
CA MET A 366 12.24 3.74 -1.73
C MET A 366 11.49 5.04 -2.04
N ARG A 367 12.21 6.17 -2.20
CA ARG A 367 11.62 7.45 -2.61
C ARG A 367 10.82 7.38 -3.91
N HIS A 368 11.10 6.41 -4.76
CA HIS A 368 10.41 6.22 -6.03
C HIS A 368 9.04 5.53 -5.90
N ALA A 369 8.75 4.87 -4.79
CA ALA A 369 7.43 4.29 -4.55
C ALA A 369 6.41 5.40 -4.26
N ASP A 370 5.15 5.18 -4.63
CA ASP A 370 4.02 5.98 -4.14
C ASP A 370 3.57 5.52 -2.76
N ALA A 371 3.66 4.23 -2.47
CA ALA A 371 3.34 3.65 -1.17
C ALA A 371 4.55 2.92 -0.56
N ILE A 372 4.82 3.17 0.72
CA ILE A 372 5.76 2.36 1.51
C ILE A 372 4.95 1.48 2.46
N LEU A 373 5.22 0.18 2.40
CA LEU A 373 4.51 -0.88 3.11
C LEU A 373 5.45 -1.59 4.06
N PHE A 374 4.94 -2.13 5.17
CA PHE A 374 5.73 -2.98 6.07
C PHE A 374 5.45 -4.47 5.91
N SER A 375 4.57 -4.86 4.98
CA SER A 375 4.31 -6.26 4.67
C SER A 375 5.55 -6.96 4.09
N GLY A 376 5.70 -8.25 4.38
CA GLY A 376 6.85 -9.06 3.97
C GLY A 376 7.27 -10.07 5.03
N PRO A 377 8.42 -10.74 4.83
CA PRO A 377 9.00 -11.61 5.85
C PRO A 377 9.25 -10.82 7.15
N ASP A 378 9.10 -11.48 8.29
CA ASP A 378 9.35 -10.85 9.58
C ASP A 378 10.84 -10.61 9.80
N LEU A 379 11.24 -9.36 9.61
CA LEU A 379 12.63 -8.92 9.70
C LEU A 379 13.20 -9.00 11.11
N ARG A 380 12.37 -9.19 12.14
CA ARG A 380 12.82 -9.33 13.54
C ARG A 380 13.63 -10.59 13.78
N SER A 381 13.43 -11.61 12.94
CA SER A 381 14.24 -12.84 12.96
C SER A 381 15.66 -12.61 12.42
N THR A 382 15.84 -11.59 11.60
CA THR A 382 17.10 -11.30 10.87
C THR A 382 17.86 -10.11 11.46
N LEU A 383 17.15 -9.13 12.03
CA LEU A 383 17.71 -7.88 12.50
C LEU A 383 17.83 -7.86 14.03
N SER A 384 18.88 -7.22 14.54
CA SER A 384 18.93 -6.88 15.96
C SER A 384 17.85 -5.84 16.31
N GLN A 385 17.48 -5.73 17.59
CA GLN A 385 16.55 -4.70 18.07
C GLN A 385 17.03 -3.27 17.70
N SER A 386 18.34 -3.05 17.73
CA SER A 386 18.94 -1.76 17.35
C SER A 386 18.74 -1.47 15.86
N ASP A 387 18.98 -2.47 15.01
CA ASP A 387 18.84 -2.35 13.56
C ASP A 387 17.35 -2.23 13.15
N TRP A 388 16.43 -2.90 13.86
CA TRP A 388 14.99 -2.68 13.72
C TRP A 388 14.60 -1.23 14.00
N GLY A 389 15.04 -0.67 15.13
CA GLY A 389 14.78 0.74 15.44
C GLY A 389 15.38 1.70 14.41
N ARG A 390 16.55 1.37 13.84
CA ARG A 390 17.19 2.13 12.77
C ARG A 390 16.42 2.03 11.46
N LEU A 391 15.96 0.84 11.07
CA LEU A 391 15.10 0.61 9.91
C LEU A 391 13.84 1.49 9.97
N LEU A 392 13.12 1.45 11.10
CA LEU A 392 11.90 2.24 11.30
C LEU A 392 12.18 3.74 11.15
N ARG A 393 13.28 4.22 11.73
CA ARG A 393 13.68 5.63 11.69
C ARG A 393 14.11 6.09 10.30
N LEU A 394 14.96 5.32 9.61
CA LEU A 394 15.44 5.66 8.28
C LEU A 394 14.30 5.63 7.25
N THR A 395 13.42 4.63 7.32
CA THR A 395 12.23 4.57 6.47
C THR A 395 11.33 5.79 6.70
N ALA A 396 11.17 6.21 7.95
CA ALA A 396 10.45 7.45 8.28
C ALA A 396 11.12 8.69 7.70
N ALA A 397 12.46 8.80 7.79
CA ALA A 397 13.20 9.91 7.18
C ALA A 397 13.01 9.96 5.66
N VAL A 398 12.98 8.81 4.97
CA VAL A 398 12.70 8.74 3.52
C VAL A 398 11.29 9.25 3.21
N ALA A 399 10.28 8.85 4.00
CA ALA A 399 8.92 9.35 3.81
C ALA A 399 8.79 10.87 4.06
N ALA A 400 9.46 11.40 5.09
CA ALA A 400 9.51 12.84 5.37
C ALA A 400 10.19 13.62 4.25
N ALA A 401 11.34 13.14 3.75
CA ALA A 401 12.09 13.81 2.69
C ALA A 401 11.28 13.94 1.40
N ARG A 402 10.43 12.94 1.09
CA ARG A 402 9.48 13.05 -0.02
C ARG A 402 8.55 14.25 0.18
N VAL A 403 8.15 14.63 1.41
CA VAL A 403 7.17 15.71 1.69
C VAL A 403 7.81 17.08 1.45
N SER A 404 9.05 17.24 1.90
CA SER A 404 9.80 18.50 1.83
C SER A 404 10.41 18.76 0.46
N SER A 405 10.78 17.72 -0.29
CA SER A 405 11.06 17.86 -1.71
C SER A 405 9.75 18.25 -2.40
N GLY A 406 9.59 19.55 -2.71
CA GLY A 406 8.50 20.07 -3.50
C GLY A 406 8.48 19.49 -4.92
N GLU A 407 8.20 18.20 -5.06
CA GLU A 407 8.02 17.50 -6.33
C GLU A 407 6.77 18.02 -7.07
N GLY A 408 5.92 18.82 -6.41
CA GLY A 408 4.97 19.69 -7.09
C GLY A 408 5.64 20.73 -8.00
N ARG A 409 6.84 21.24 -7.67
CA ARG A 409 7.65 22.11 -8.53
C ARG A 409 8.48 21.33 -9.56
N ALA A 410 9.04 20.18 -9.19
CA ALA A 410 9.84 19.34 -10.09
C ALA A 410 8.98 18.62 -11.15
N ALA A 411 7.81 18.08 -10.78
CA ALA A 411 6.85 17.51 -11.74
C ALA A 411 6.23 18.60 -12.64
N LEU A 412 6.08 19.83 -12.14
CA LEU A 412 5.69 20.99 -12.95
C LEU A 412 6.83 21.47 -13.87
N GLN A 413 8.10 21.27 -13.49
CA GLN A 413 9.27 21.51 -14.35
C GLN A 413 9.50 20.39 -15.38
N GLU A 414 9.30 19.12 -15.02
CA GLU A 414 9.28 17.98 -15.97
C GLU A 414 8.05 18.04 -16.89
N ALA A 415 6.96 18.68 -16.49
CA ALA A 415 5.85 19.02 -17.39
C ALA A 415 6.17 20.18 -18.33
N LYS A 416 7.11 21.07 -17.95
CA LYS A 416 7.64 22.14 -18.82
C LYS A 416 8.70 21.63 -19.80
N ALA A 417 9.43 20.56 -19.45
CA ALA A 417 10.34 19.89 -20.36
C ALA A 417 9.56 18.97 -21.31
N GLY A 418 9.28 19.46 -22.52
CA GLY A 418 8.67 18.69 -23.62
C GLY A 418 9.50 17.47 -24.07
N PRO A 419 9.00 16.69 -25.04
CA PRO A 419 9.41 15.31 -25.27
C PRO A 419 10.82 15.22 -25.89
N LEU A 420 11.59 14.23 -25.43
CA LEU A 420 12.63 13.55 -26.20
C LEU A 420 12.11 12.17 -26.58
#